data_AF-A0A8H3CA44-F1
#
_entry.id   AF-A0A8H3CA44-F1
#
_cell.length_a   1.000
_cell.length_b   1.000
_cell.length_c   1.000
_cell.angle_alpha   90.00
_cell.angle_beta   90.00
_cell.angle_gamma   90.00
#
_symmetry.space_group_name_H-M   'P 1'
#
loop_
_entity.id
_entity.type
_entity.pdbx_description
1 polymer ?
#
loop_
_entity_poly.entity_id
_entity_poly.type
_entity_poly.pdbx_seq_one_letter_code
_entity_poly.pdbx_strand_id
1 'polypeptide(L)'
;MVALFRTFVVLALSALAVAVPTHIETRDLVKRTISGAQGVNCGKAQFSASEVQTAAEAAASRVAEGSQVGRNKYPHRFNNREGFEFLPDCNAPFYEFPIFKSKVYTGESPGPDRVVIGSVSGADAAFC
;
A
#
# COMPACT_ATOMS: atom_id res chain seq x y z
N MET A 1 -28.78 70.86 -27.09
CA MET A 1 -28.30 69.57 -27.64
C MET A 1 -27.12 69.11 -26.80
N VAL A 2 -27.23 67.91 -26.25
CA VAL A 2 -26.34 67.30 -25.25
C VAL A 2 -25.10 66.73 -25.96
N ALA A 3 -23.89 66.99 -25.44
CA ALA A 3 -22.70 66.18 -25.73
C ALA A 3 -21.68 66.34 -24.59
N LEU A 4 -21.77 65.50 -23.56
CA LEU A 4 -21.01 64.25 -23.40
C LEU A 4 -19.53 64.48 -23.02
N PHE A 5 -19.36 64.69 -21.72
CA PHE A 5 -18.15 64.47 -20.93
C PHE A 5 -17.62 63.05 -21.20
N ARG A 6 -16.38 62.90 -21.70
CA ARG A 6 -15.70 61.60 -21.78
C ARG A 6 -14.58 61.54 -20.75
N THR A 7 -14.97 61.24 -19.51
CA THR A 7 -14.06 60.75 -18.47
C THR A 7 -13.69 59.30 -18.78
N PHE A 8 -12.44 59.05 -19.16
CA PHE A 8 -11.86 57.70 -19.13
C PHE A 8 -11.32 57.44 -17.72
N VAL A 9 -12.15 56.84 -16.86
CA VAL A 9 -11.68 56.23 -15.61
C VAL A 9 -11.34 54.78 -15.93
N VAL A 10 -10.05 54.45 -15.96
CA VAL A 10 -9.57 53.08 -16.09
C VAL A 10 -9.61 52.46 -14.69
N LEU A 11 -10.67 51.71 -14.38
CA LEU A 11 -10.74 50.89 -13.18
C LEU A 11 -9.90 49.61 -13.42
N ALA A 12 -8.69 49.58 -12.87
CA ALA A 12 -7.89 48.36 -12.78
C ALA A 12 -8.51 47.44 -11.72
N LEU A 13 -9.24 46.41 -12.13
CA LEU A 13 -9.63 45.30 -11.25
C LEU A 13 -8.45 44.34 -11.12
N SER A 14 -7.68 44.49 -10.05
CA SER A 14 -6.69 43.51 -9.61
C SER A 14 -7.44 42.26 -9.10
N ALA A 15 -7.52 41.22 -9.91
CA ALA A 15 -8.03 39.93 -9.46
C ALA A 15 -7.02 39.31 -8.47
N LEU A 16 -7.37 39.24 -7.19
CA LEU A 16 -6.65 38.40 -6.23
C LEU A 16 -6.97 36.94 -6.57
N ALA A 17 -6.07 36.27 -7.28
CA ALA A 17 -6.09 34.83 -7.43
C ALA A 17 -5.77 34.21 -6.06
N VAL A 18 -6.79 33.69 -5.36
CA VAL A 18 -6.59 32.87 -4.17
C VAL A 18 -6.09 31.51 -4.67
N ALA A 19 -4.80 31.26 -4.54
CA ALA A 19 -4.22 29.94 -4.74
C ALA A 19 -4.72 29.04 -3.60
N VAL A 20 -5.74 28.24 -3.88
CA VAL A 20 -6.16 27.16 -2.96
C VAL A 20 -5.08 26.07 -3.07
N PRO A 21 -4.41 25.69 -1.98
CA PRO A 21 -3.50 24.56 -2.02
C PRO A 21 -4.34 23.31 -2.31
N THR A 22 -4.24 22.78 -3.52
CA THR A 22 -4.74 21.43 -3.80
C THR A 22 -3.89 20.48 -2.99
N HIS A 23 -4.50 19.72 -2.09
CA HIS A 23 -3.81 18.65 -1.37
C HIS A 23 -3.34 17.63 -2.42
N ILE A 24 -2.10 17.77 -2.88
CA ILE A 24 -1.47 16.77 -3.73
C ILE A 24 -1.16 15.62 -2.80
N GLU A 25 -2.03 14.62 -2.82
CA GLU A 25 -1.72 13.30 -2.31
C GLU A 25 -0.60 12.76 -3.21
N THR A 26 0.64 13.09 -2.86
CA THR A 26 1.81 12.43 -3.43
C THR A 26 1.66 10.97 -3.06
N ARG A 27 1.26 10.15 -4.03
CA ARG A 27 1.44 8.70 -4.00
C ARG A 27 2.93 8.40 -4.06
N ASP A 28 3.66 8.82 -3.03
CA ASP A 28 4.88 8.15 -2.67
C ASP A 28 4.53 6.68 -2.57
N LEU A 29 5.41 5.82 -3.10
CA LEU A 29 5.38 4.40 -2.81
C LEU A 29 5.69 4.27 -1.31
N VAL A 30 4.69 4.54 -0.46
CA VAL A 30 4.82 4.59 0.98
C VAL A 30 5.22 3.18 1.40
N LYS A 31 6.49 3.05 1.80
CA LYS A 31 6.98 1.87 2.51
C LYS A 31 6.00 1.59 3.64
N ARG A 32 5.36 0.42 3.58
CA ARG A 32 4.31 0.05 4.53
C ARG A 32 4.95 -0.34 5.85
N THR A 33 4.36 0.08 6.97
CA THR A 33 4.85 -0.37 8.28
C THR A 33 4.33 -1.77 8.52
N ILE A 34 5.25 -2.75 8.64
CA ILE A 34 4.90 -4.11 9.05
C ILE A 34 5.42 -4.32 10.48
N SER A 35 4.51 -4.67 11.40
CA SER A 35 4.90 -5.10 12.75
C SER A 35 5.20 -6.60 12.77
N GLY A 36 6.15 -7.01 13.61
CA GLY A 36 6.35 -8.43 13.95
C GLY A 36 7.10 -9.29 12.94
N ALA A 37 7.61 -8.75 11.82
CA ALA A 37 8.38 -9.53 10.85
C ALA A 37 9.69 -10.06 11.46
N GLN A 38 9.91 -11.37 11.32
CA GLN A 38 11.08 -12.07 11.85
C GLN A 38 11.60 -13.08 10.82
N GLY A 39 12.85 -13.53 10.97
CA GLY A 39 13.39 -14.59 10.13
C GLY A 39 12.72 -15.93 10.43
N VAL A 40 12.54 -16.76 9.40
CA VAL A 40 11.77 -18.01 9.48
C VAL A 40 12.40 -19.12 8.65
N ASN A 41 12.23 -20.36 9.12
CA ASN A 41 12.61 -21.56 8.40
C ASN A 41 11.35 -22.27 7.88
N CYS A 42 11.19 -22.34 6.55
CA CYS A 42 10.10 -23.02 5.88
C CYS A 42 10.62 -24.30 5.22
N GLY A 43 10.60 -25.41 5.97
CA GLY A 43 11.20 -26.67 5.52
C GLY A 43 12.71 -26.53 5.26
N LYS A 44 13.11 -26.55 3.98
CA LYS A 44 14.52 -26.37 3.56
C LYS A 44 14.86 -24.91 3.22
N ALA A 45 13.85 -24.04 3.09
CA ALA A 45 14.07 -22.62 2.86
C ALA A 45 14.28 -21.90 4.20
N GLN A 46 15.18 -20.92 4.18
CA GLN A 46 15.48 -20.04 5.32
C GLN A 46 15.36 -18.62 4.81
N PHE A 47 14.51 -17.82 5.43
CA PHE A 47 14.26 -16.45 5.07
C PHE A 47 14.73 -15.54 6.20
N SER A 48 15.48 -14.52 5.83
CA SER A 48 15.87 -13.45 6.73
C SER A 48 14.67 -12.58 7.10
N ALA A 49 14.76 -11.87 8.22
CA ALA A 49 13.71 -10.93 8.63
C ALA A 49 13.45 -9.85 7.56
N SER A 50 14.47 -9.42 6.82
CA SER A 50 14.31 -8.45 5.72
C SER A 50 13.56 -9.03 4.53
N GLU A 51 13.73 -10.30 4.19
CA GLU A 51 12.95 -10.96 3.12
C GLU A 51 11.48 -11.10 3.51
N VAL A 52 11.20 -11.49 4.77
CA VAL A 52 9.84 -11.55 5.30
C VAL A 52 9.19 -10.16 5.31
N GLN A 53 9.91 -9.16 5.84
CA GLN A 53 9.48 -7.76 5.83
C GLN A 53 9.14 -7.29 4.42
N THR A 54 10.05 -7.50 3.47
CA THR A 54 9.89 -7.01 2.08
C THR A 54 8.70 -7.67 1.39
N ALA A 55 8.48 -8.97 1.62
CA ALA A 55 7.31 -9.67 1.07
C ALA A 55 5.99 -9.18 1.70
N ALA A 56 5.98 -8.95 3.02
CA ALA A 56 4.81 -8.43 3.73
C ALA A 56 4.48 -6.97 3.32
N GLU A 57 5.49 -6.12 3.13
CA GLU A 57 5.36 -4.76 2.61
C GLU A 57 4.74 -4.76 1.20
N ALA A 58 5.23 -5.65 0.32
CA ALA A 58 4.69 -5.80 -1.03
C ALA A 58 3.22 -6.27 -1.01
N ALA A 59 2.88 -7.21 -0.11
CA ALA A 59 1.50 -7.64 0.10
C ALA A 59 0.62 -6.47 0.56
N ALA A 60 1.04 -5.74 1.59
CA ALA A 60 0.28 -4.63 2.16
C ALA A 60 0.05 -3.49 1.15
N SER A 61 1.07 -3.15 0.34
CA SER A 61 0.92 -2.13 -0.71
C SER A 61 -0.14 -2.54 -1.72
N ARG A 62 -0.09 -3.79 -2.18
CA ARG A 62 -1.04 -4.32 -3.16
C ARG A 62 -2.46 -4.40 -2.62
N VAL A 63 -2.65 -4.82 -1.36
CA VAL A 63 -3.97 -4.82 -0.71
C VAL A 63 -4.55 -3.40 -0.69
N ALA A 64 -3.77 -2.41 -0.28
CA ALA A 64 -4.23 -1.02 -0.22
C ALA A 64 -4.48 -0.38 -1.59
N GLU A 65 -3.73 -0.79 -2.62
CA GLU A 65 -3.95 -0.37 -4.00
C GLU A 65 -5.11 -1.11 -4.68
N GLY A 66 -5.62 -2.19 -4.08
CA GLY A 66 -6.54 -3.11 -4.73
C GLY A 66 -5.93 -3.83 -5.95
N SER A 67 -4.59 -3.96 -5.97
CA SER A 67 -3.85 -4.55 -7.09
C SER A 67 -3.46 -6.01 -6.79
N GLN A 68 -3.33 -6.83 -7.84
CA GLN A 68 -2.94 -8.23 -7.73
C GLN A 68 -1.96 -8.62 -8.85
N VAL A 69 -1.16 -9.64 -8.62
CA VAL A 69 -0.11 -10.11 -9.53
C VAL A 69 -0.13 -11.63 -9.67
N GLY A 70 0.28 -12.11 -10.85
CA GLY A 70 0.33 -13.52 -11.19
C GLY A 70 -1.03 -14.13 -11.50
N ARG A 71 -1.01 -15.34 -12.05
CA ARG A 71 -2.23 -16.07 -12.46
C ARG A 71 -3.16 -16.37 -11.28
N ASN A 72 -2.58 -16.61 -10.11
CA ASN A 72 -3.31 -16.90 -8.88
C ASN A 72 -3.80 -15.64 -8.16
N LYS A 73 -3.49 -14.44 -8.68
CA LYS A 73 -3.94 -13.15 -8.18
C LYS A 73 -3.52 -12.86 -6.73
N TYR A 74 -2.23 -12.83 -6.47
CA TYR A 74 -1.70 -12.47 -5.16
C TYR A 74 -1.54 -10.96 -4.98
N PRO A 75 -1.70 -10.39 -3.77
CA PRO A 75 -2.21 -11.06 -2.57
C PRO A 75 -3.71 -11.38 -2.72
N HIS A 76 -4.14 -12.46 -2.07
CA HIS A 76 -5.56 -12.79 -1.96
C HIS A 76 -5.89 -13.23 -0.53
N ARG A 77 -7.19 -13.30 -0.24
CA ARG A 77 -7.68 -13.65 1.08
C ARG A 77 -7.13 -15.00 1.53
N PHE A 78 -6.56 -15.02 2.72
CA PHE A 78 -6.21 -16.22 3.47
C PHE A 78 -7.33 -16.50 4.48
N ASN A 79 -7.94 -17.67 4.39
CA ASN A 79 -9.13 -17.99 5.20
C ASN A 79 -8.80 -18.67 6.54
N ASN A 80 -7.53 -19.04 6.76
CA ASN A 80 -7.08 -19.78 7.93
C ASN A 80 -7.96 -21.00 8.27
N ARG A 81 -8.21 -21.86 7.28
CA ARG A 81 -9.01 -23.09 7.48
C ARG A 81 -8.24 -24.15 8.24
N GLU A 82 -6.93 -24.00 8.27
CA GLU A 82 -5.93 -24.78 8.97
C GLU A 82 -5.99 -24.55 10.48
N GLY A 83 -6.52 -23.40 10.92
CA GLY A 83 -6.67 -23.06 12.34
C GLY A 83 -5.40 -22.59 13.01
N PHE A 84 -4.54 -21.84 12.29
CA PHE A 84 -3.38 -21.20 12.91
C PHE A 84 -3.80 -20.15 13.93
N GLU A 85 -3.10 -20.11 15.06
CA GLU A 85 -3.23 -19.04 16.04
C GLU A 85 -2.26 -17.92 15.69
N PHE A 86 -2.80 -16.79 15.23
CA PHE A 86 -2.03 -15.58 14.99
C PHE A 86 -1.88 -14.76 16.28
N LEU A 87 -0.86 -13.90 16.32
CA LEU A 87 -0.65 -12.99 17.44
C LEU A 87 -1.88 -12.08 17.65
N PRO A 88 -2.18 -11.65 18.90
CA PRO A 88 -3.40 -10.89 19.21
C PRO A 88 -3.57 -9.56 18.46
N ASP A 89 -2.46 -8.97 18.00
CA ASP A 89 -2.43 -7.75 17.22
C ASP A 89 -2.69 -7.98 15.72
N CYS A 90 -2.73 -9.23 15.27
CA CYS A 90 -3.10 -9.63 13.92
C CYS A 90 -4.59 -10.02 13.82
N ASN A 91 -5.37 -9.19 13.13
CA ASN A 91 -6.81 -9.34 12.97
C ASN A 91 -7.20 -9.55 11.51
N ALA A 92 -8.28 -10.29 11.28
CA ALA A 92 -8.83 -10.50 9.95
C ALA A 92 -9.37 -9.17 9.34
N PRO A 93 -9.44 -9.03 8.00
CA PRO A 93 -9.14 -10.05 6.99
C PRO A 93 -7.64 -10.34 6.85
N PHE A 94 -7.31 -11.61 6.64
CA PHE A 94 -5.94 -12.04 6.35
C PHE A 94 -5.71 -12.16 4.85
N TYR A 95 -4.47 -11.91 4.43
CA TYR A 95 -4.03 -12.05 3.06
C TYR A 95 -2.73 -12.82 2.98
N GLU A 96 -2.60 -13.70 2.00
CA GLU A 96 -1.35 -14.42 1.73
C GLU A 96 -0.62 -13.86 0.51
N PHE A 97 0.71 -13.90 0.55
CA PHE A 97 1.57 -13.49 -0.56
C PHE A 97 2.83 -14.36 -0.64
N PRO A 98 3.29 -14.77 -1.85
CA PRO A 98 4.49 -15.57 -1.99
C PRO A 98 5.76 -14.86 -1.52
N ILE A 99 6.64 -15.60 -0.85
CA ILE A 99 7.96 -15.12 -0.42
C ILE A 99 9.06 -15.82 -1.21
N PHE A 100 10.09 -15.06 -1.57
CA PHE A 100 11.26 -15.55 -2.28
C PHE A 100 12.54 -15.01 -1.64
N LYS A 101 13.63 -15.73 -1.88
CA LYS A 101 14.96 -15.25 -1.50
C LYS A 101 15.39 -14.09 -2.40
N SER A 102 15.86 -13.02 -1.80
CA SER A 102 16.45 -11.85 -2.46
C SER A 102 15.57 -11.19 -3.55
N LYS A 103 14.26 -11.44 -3.59
CA LYS A 103 13.34 -10.79 -4.54
C LYS A 103 11.89 -10.76 -4.05
N VAL A 104 11.13 -9.82 -4.59
CA VAL A 104 9.66 -9.77 -4.45
C VAL A 104 9.02 -10.61 -5.54
N TYR A 105 7.91 -11.27 -5.21
CA TYR A 105 7.11 -12.01 -6.19
C TYR A 105 6.50 -11.10 -7.26
N THR A 106 6.64 -11.47 -8.53
CA THR A 106 6.22 -10.67 -9.70
C THR A 106 5.25 -11.37 -10.64
N GLY A 107 4.82 -12.60 -10.32
CA GLY A 107 3.80 -13.32 -11.08
C GLY A 107 4.24 -14.67 -11.67
N GLU A 108 5.47 -15.09 -11.38
CA GLU A 108 6.00 -16.41 -11.72
C GLU A 108 5.30 -17.56 -10.95
N SER A 109 5.83 -18.78 -11.03
CA SER A 109 5.37 -19.87 -10.16
C SER A 109 5.61 -19.51 -8.70
N PRO A 110 4.60 -19.51 -7.81
CA PRO A 110 4.68 -18.93 -6.48
C PRO A 110 5.49 -19.76 -5.46
N GLY A 111 5.89 -20.98 -5.81
CA GLY A 111 6.48 -21.91 -4.82
C GLY A 111 5.51 -22.26 -3.68
N PRO A 112 6.00 -22.91 -2.60
CA PRO A 112 5.15 -23.34 -1.48
C PRO A 112 5.00 -22.29 -0.37
N ASP A 113 5.96 -21.38 -0.20
CA ASP A 113 6.07 -20.53 0.99
C ASP A 113 5.29 -19.22 0.84
N ARG A 114 4.66 -18.77 1.93
CA ARG A 114 3.83 -17.55 1.98
C ARG A 114 4.15 -16.74 3.23
N VAL A 115 4.05 -15.42 3.11
CA VAL A 115 3.77 -14.54 4.26
C VAL A 115 2.26 -14.38 4.40
N VAL A 116 1.78 -14.26 5.63
CA VAL A 116 0.40 -13.83 5.90
C VAL A 116 0.45 -12.43 6.53
N ILE A 117 -0.48 -11.58 6.12
CA ILE A 117 -0.66 -10.26 6.74
C ILE A 117 -2.10 -10.08 7.18
N GLY A 118 -2.29 -9.28 8.21
CA GLY A 118 -3.58 -8.92 8.78
C GLY A 118 -3.54 -7.50 9.33
N SER A 119 -4.61 -7.09 10.01
CA SER A 119 -4.75 -5.75 10.60
C SER A 119 -4.41 -4.61 9.62
N VAL A 120 -4.74 -4.79 8.34
CA VAL A 120 -4.38 -3.82 7.30
C VAL A 120 -5.19 -2.54 7.51
N SER A 121 -4.50 -1.44 7.79
CA SER A 121 -5.09 -0.12 8.06
C SER A 121 -4.24 0.96 7.41
N GLY A 122 -4.76 1.57 6.34
CA GLY A 122 -4.03 2.59 5.60
C GLY A 122 -2.70 2.06 5.05
N ALA A 123 -1.58 2.59 5.58
CA ALA A 123 -0.22 2.18 5.22
C ALA A 123 0.37 1.07 6.11
N ASP A 124 -0.35 0.63 7.14
CA ASP A 124 0.16 -0.29 8.14
C ASP A 124 -0.49 -1.67 8.01
N ALA A 125 0.26 -2.72 8.37
CA ALA A 125 -0.24 -4.09 8.50
C ALA A 125 0.57 -4.85 9.56
N ALA A 126 0.01 -5.92 10.09
CA ALA A 126 0.71 -6.86 10.96
C ALA A 126 1.20 -8.07 10.14
N PHE A 127 2.41 -8.55 10.43
CA PHE A 127 2.84 -9.89 10.01
C PHE A 127 2.16 -10.93 10.88
N CYS A 128 1.60 -11.93 10.21
CA CYS A 128 0.87 -13.05 10.77
C CYS A 128 1.46 -14.34 10.13
#